data_AF-A9FC93-F1
#
_entry.id   AF-A9FC93-F1
#
_cell.length_a   1.000
_cell.length_b   1.000
_cell.length_c   1.000
_cell.angle_alpha   90.00
_cell.angle_beta   90.00
_cell.angle_gamma   90.00
#
_symmetry.space_group_name_H-M   'P 1'
#
loop_
_entity.id
_entity.type
_entity.pdbx_description
1 polymer ?
#
loop_
_entity_poly.entity_id
_entity_poly.type
_entity_poly.pdbx_seq_one_letter_code
_entity_poly.pdbx_strand_id
1 'polypeptide(L)'
;MVEPESRAVPKSAPMRAEIVRLVREKRYEEALAVLYRARAESPGDRELQASIERIKEFLAGAYAKRLGGLDQVAGPIPVSAGRSPDALLVARYIDGASTFDDIIQMCPLGRLRTLQVLVGLYTGREVASPFSDRPSVSFRPPLDTLPSEAGADPGPPTMPERGLERRSPEAPPASAPVPPASAPFTPRVYETEEDRLYREAFARGTAAFVQRRYDAAVEAFEACARMRPGDTASSVMLRRVRRDTGG
;
A
#
# COMPACT_ATOMS: atom_id res chain seq x y z
N MET A 1 18.95 31.29 -52.32
CA MET A 1 18.16 30.13 -51.88
C MET A 1 18.01 30.25 -50.37
N VAL A 2 16.84 30.65 -49.90
CA VAL A 2 16.52 30.83 -48.48
C VAL A 2 15.75 29.59 -48.09
N GLU A 3 16.35 28.73 -47.26
CA GLU A 3 15.63 27.58 -46.72
C GLU A 3 14.49 28.08 -45.83
N PRO A 4 13.27 27.56 -45.99
CA PRO A 4 12.15 27.95 -45.16
C PRO A 4 12.41 27.46 -43.74
N GLU A 5 12.64 28.41 -42.83
CA GLU A 5 12.53 28.21 -41.38
C GLU A 5 11.18 27.56 -41.09
N SER A 6 11.20 26.24 -40.95
CA SER A 6 10.07 25.46 -40.49
C SER A 6 9.83 25.84 -39.04
N ARG A 7 8.96 26.84 -38.84
CA ARG A 7 8.31 27.17 -37.57
C ARG A 7 7.45 25.97 -37.15
N ALA A 8 8.10 24.91 -36.71
CA ALA A 8 7.45 23.83 -36.00
C ALA A 8 6.92 24.44 -34.70
N VAL A 9 5.62 24.72 -34.66
CA VAL A 9 4.94 25.10 -33.42
C VAL A 9 5.31 24.05 -32.37
N PRO A 10 5.88 24.45 -31.23
CA PRO A 10 6.34 23.48 -30.25
C PRO A 10 5.14 22.68 -29.75
N LYS A 11 5.09 21.38 -30.10
CA LYS A 11 4.05 20.43 -29.67
C LYS A 11 3.87 20.39 -28.14
N SER A 12 4.82 20.95 -27.39
CA SER A 12 4.76 21.09 -25.93
C SER A 12 3.74 22.12 -25.44
N ALA A 13 3.34 23.11 -26.24
CA ALA A 13 2.38 24.15 -25.82
C ALA A 13 0.96 23.60 -25.51
N PRO A 14 0.29 22.83 -26.39
CA PRO A 14 -1.05 22.30 -26.09
C PRO A 14 -1.03 21.31 -24.92
N MET A 15 0.02 20.50 -24.82
CA MET A 15 0.20 19.53 -23.74
C MET A 15 0.35 20.20 -22.37
N ARG A 16 1.13 21.29 -22.28
CA ARG A 16 1.25 22.07 -21.02
C ARG A 16 -0.10 22.62 -20.58
N ALA A 17 -0.91 23.13 -21.51
CA ALA A 17 -2.25 23.63 -21.21
C ALA A 17 -3.17 22.51 -20.67
N GLU A 18 -3.11 21.31 -21.25
CA GLU A 18 -3.85 20.15 -20.78
C GLU A 18 -3.43 19.71 -19.37
N ILE A 19 -2.13 19.61 -19.10
CA ILE A 19 -1.60 19.25 -17.78
C ILE A 19 -2.04 20.28 -16.73
N VAL A 20 -1.92 21.58 -17.03
CA VAL A 20 -2.35 22.66 -16.12
C VAL A 20 -3.84 22.55 -15.84
N ARG A 21 -4.66 22.26 -16.86
CA ARG A 21 -6.10 22.03 -16.69
C ARG A 21 -6.38 20.84 -15.77
N LEU A 22 -5.76 19.69 -16.01
CA LEU A 22 -5.93 18.49 -15.19
C LEU A 22 -5.51 18.71 -13.73
N VAL A 23 -4.40 19.43 -13.51
CA VAL A 23 -3.92 19.79 -12.16
C VAL A 23 -4.91 20.72 -11.46
N ARG A 24 -5.48 21.72 -12.15
CA ARG A 24 -6.53 22.60 -11.59
C ARG A 24 -7.80 21.83 -11.23
N GLU A 25 -8.17 20.85 -12.05
CA GLU A 25 -9.29 19.93 -11.81
C GLU A 25 -8.99 18.87 -10.73
N LYS A 26 -7.78 18.87 -10.12
CA LYS A 26 -7.32 17.87 -9.15
C LYS A 26 -7.26 16.43 -9.71
N ARG A 27 -7.14 16.29 -11.03
CA ARG A 27 -7.03 15.01 -11.76
C ARG A 27 -5.56 14.63 -11.95
N TYR A 28 -4.85 14.48 -10.84
CA TYR A 28 -3.39 14.30 -10.83
C TYR A 28 -2.93 12.99 -11.49
N GLU A 29 -3.71 11.91 -11.40
CA GLU A 29 -3.36 10.64 -12.04
C GLU A 29 -3.40 10.73 -13.57
N GLU A 30 -4.39 11.44 -14.10
CA GLU A 30 -4.51 11.68 -15.54
C GLU A 30 -3.42 12.63 -16.02
N ALA A 31 -3.11 13.67 -15.24
CA ALA A 31 -1.97 14.55 -15.52
C ALA A 31 -0.66 13.76 -15.60
N LEU A 32 -0.47 12.79 -14.68
CA LEU A 32 0.68 11.90 -14.70
C LEU A 32 0.69 11.00 -15.95
N ALA A 33 -0.46 10.48 -16.38
CA ALA A 33 -0.58 9.68 -17.60
C ALA A 33 -0.23 10.50 -18.87
N VAL A 34 -0.69 11.75 -18.96
CA VAL A 34 -0.32 12.67 -20.05
C VAL A 34 1.19 12.95 -20.06
N LEU A 35 1.79 13.20 -18.90
CA LEU A 35 3.24 13.39 -18.79
C LEU A 35 4.05 12.16 -19.20
N TYR A 36 3.58 10.95 -18.88
CA TYR A 36 4.23 9.72 -19.33
C TYR A 36 4.16 9.53 -20.83
N ARG A 37 3.01 9.82 -21.45
CA ARG A 37 2.88 9.83 -22.91
C ARG A 37 3.84 10.83 -23.55
N ALA A 38 3.92 12.04 -22.99
CA ALA A 38 4.85 13.07 -23.43
C ALA A 38 6.32 12.64 -23.31
N ARG A 39 6.69 11.97 -22.21
CA ARG A 39 8.04 11.43 -22.01
C ARG A 39 8.38 10.33 -23.01
N ALA A 40 7.41 9.51 -23.42
CA ALA A 40 7.62 8.51 -24.46
C ALA A 40 7.99 9.16 -25.82
N GLU A 41 7.43 10.34 -26.11
CA GLU A 41 7.78 11.13 -27.29
C GLU A 41 9.12 11.87 -27.14
N SER A 42 9.45 12.32 -25.93
CA SER A 42 10.65 13.12 -25.62
C SER A 42 11.39 12.61 -24.38
N PRO A 43 12.14 11.49 -24.46
CA PRO A 43 12.71 10.83 -23.28
C PRO A 43 13.84 11.61 -22.58
N GLY A 44 14.47 12.57 -23.28
CA GLY A 44 15.55 13.40 -22.76
C GLY A 44 15.12 14.72 -22.12
N ASP A 45 13.82 15.02 -22.11
CA ASP A 45 13.33 16.28 -21.55
C ASP A 45 13.36 16.26 -20.00
N ARG A 46 14.28 17.06 -19.44
CA ARG A 46 14.48 17.19 -18.00
C ARG A 46 13.29 17.88 -17.30
N GLU A 47 12.59 18.79 -17.98
CA GLU A 47 11.44 19.47 -17.40
C GLU A 47 10.24 18.53 -17.27
N LEU A 48 10.02 17.65 -18.26
CA LEU A 48 9.01 16.59 -18.15
C LEU A 48 9.34 15.64 -17.00
N GLN A 49 10.60 15.20 -16.89
CA GLN A 49 11.04 14.32 -15.81
C GLN A 49 10.81 14.96 -14.42
N ALA A 50 11.20 16.23 -14.24
CA ALA A 50 10.98 16.96 -12.99
C ALA A 50 9.47 17.13 -12.69
N SER A 51 8.65 17.36 -13.71
CA SER A 51 7.19 17.48 -13.56
C SER A 51 6.56 16.14 -13.14
N ILE A 52 7.01 15.03 -13.72
CA ILE A 52 6.59 13.67 -13.34
C ILE A 52 6.93 13.41 -11.87
N GLU A 53 8.16 13.71 -11.45
CA GLU A 53 8.61 13.48 -10.08
C GLU A 53 7.79 14.30 -9.06
N ARG A 54 7.54 15.58 -9.34
CA ARG A 54 6.69 16.44 -8.49
C ARG A 54 5.27 15.91 -8.35
N ILE A 55 4.63 15.48 -9.45
CA ILE A 55 3.27 14.93 -9.39
C ILE A 55 3.26 13.60 -8.63
N LYS A 56 4.27 12.74 -8.81
CA LYS A 56 4.40 11.49 -8.07
C LYS A 56 4.55 11.73 -6.57
N GLU A 57 5.40 12.66 -6.17
CA GLU A 57 5.61 13.01 -4.76
C GLU A 57 4.31 13.55 -4.14
N PHE A 58 3.63 14.44 -4.85
CA PHE A 58 2.32 14.96 -4.42
C PHE A 58 1.28 13.83 -4.25
N LEU A 59 1.14 12.94 -5.23
CA LEU A 59 0.23 11.80 -5.15
C LEU A 59 0.60 10.85 -4.00
N ALA A 60 1.89 10.58 -3.78
CA ALA A 60 2.35 9.75 -2.69
C ALA A 60 1.96 10.34 -1.33
N GLY A 61 2.15 11.65 -1.13
CA GLY A 61 1.69 12.34 0.08
C GLY A 61 0.18 12.31 0.25
N ALA A 62 -0.58 12.50 -0.82
CA ALA A 62 -2.04 12.41 -0.80
C ALA A 62 -2.54 11.00 -0.43
N TYR A 63 -1.89 9.95 -0.94
CA TYR A 63 -2.22 8.56 -0.61
C TYR A 63 -1.84 8.18 0.81
N ALA A 64 -0.64 8.57 1.25
CA ALA A 64 -0.23 8.39 2.65
C ALA A 64 -1.24 9.03 3.61
N LYS A 65 -1.69 10.26 3.31
CA LYS A 65 -2.71 10.95 4.11
C LYS A 65 -4.05 10.21 4.13
N ARG A 66 -4.46 9.60 3.01
CA ARG A 66 -5.70 8.80 2.95
C ARG A 66 -5.62 7.49 3.74
N LEU A 67 -4.42 6.93 3.88
CA LEU A 67 -4.17 5.75 4.70
C LEU A 67 -4.09 6.07 6.20
N GLY A 68 -4.15 7.34 6.60
CA GLY A 68 -4.02 7.78 7.99
C GLY A 68 -2.59 8.11 8.43
N GLY A 69 -1.62 8.06 7.51
CA GLY A 69 -0.19 8.25 7.79
C GLY A 69 0.63 7.03 7.38
N LEU A 70 1.94 7.19 7.25
CA LEU A 70 2.84 6.07 6.90
C LEU A 70 3.23 5.22 8.11
N ASP A 71 3.19 5.81 9.31
CA ASP A 71 3.51 5.13 10.57
C ASP A 71 2.38 4.22 11.08
N GLN A 72 1.23 4.20 10.38
CA GLN A 72 0.11 3.36 10.76
C GLN A 72 0.38 1.90 10.38
N VAL A 73 0.13 0.99 11.33
CA VAL A 73 0.23 -0.45 11.12
C VAL A 73 -0.89 -0.91 10.19
N ALA A 74 -0.52 -1.66 9.16
CA ALA A 74 -1.45 -2.19 8.18
C ALA A 74 -2.34 -3.27 8.82
N GLY A 75 -3.64 -2.99 8.97
CA GLY A 75 -4.61 -3.96 9.48
C GLY A 75 -4.85 -5.13 8.52
N PRO A 76 -5.56 -6.18 8.95
CA PRO A 76 -5.90 -7.32 8.08
C PRO A 76 -6.68 -6.87 6.85
N ILE A 77 -6.32 -7.43 5.69
CA ILE A 77 -6.95 -7.08 4.40
C ILE A 77 -8.38 -7.64 4.37
N PRO A 78 -9.38 -6.84 4.00
CA PRO A 78 -10.74 -7.36 3.88
C PRO A 78 -10.80 -8.42 2.77
N VAL A 79 -11.54 -9.51 3.01
CA VAL A 79 -11.67 -10.65 2.08
C VAL A 79 -12.27 -10.24 0.72
N SER A 80 -12.97 -9.10 0.68
CA SER A 80 -13.53 -8.49 -0.52
C SER A 80 -12.53 -7.66 -1.33
N ALA A 81 -11.32 -7.43 -0.84
CA ALA A 81 -10.34 -6.59 -1.53
C ALA A 81 -9.88 -7.24 -2.85
N GLY A 82 -9.75 -6.41 -3.89
CA GLY A 82 -9.57 -6.85 -5.28
C GLY A 82 -8.44 -7.88 -5.50
N ARG A 83 -8.66 -8.79 -6.43
CA ARG A 83 -7.74 -9.90 -6.77
C ARG A 83 -6.70 -9.53 -7.82
N SER A 84 -6.33 -8.26 -7.91
CA SER A 84 -5.31 -7.84 -8.88
C SER A 84 -3.95 -8.47 -8.51
N PRO A 85 -3.08 -8.77 -9.49
CA PRO A 85 -1.77 -9.37 -9.20
C PRO A 85 -0.93 -8.47 -8.28
N ASP A 86 -1.00 -7.16 -8.47
CA ASP A 86 -0.31 -6.18 -7.61
C ASP A 86 -0.87 -6.20 -6.18
N ALA A 87 -2.19 -6.32 -6.02
CA ALA A 87 -2.85 -6.44 -4.72
C ALA A 87 -2.40 -7.71 -3.98
N LEU A 88 -2.37 -8.84 -4.68
CA LEU A 88 -1.88 -10.09 -4.13
C LEU A 88 -0.40 -9.99 -3.72
N LEU A 89 0.42 -9.27 -4.49
CA LEU A 89 1.82 -9.06 -4.18
C LEU A 89 1.98 -8.21 -2.91
N VAL A 90 1.30 -7.05 -2.82
CA VAL A 90 1.33 -6.19 -1.63
C VAL A 90 0.79 -6.92 -0.40
N ALA A 91 -0.26 -7.74 -0.57
CA ALA A 91 -0.87 -8.49 0.51
C ALA A 91 0.11 -9.43 1.24
N ARG A 92 1.15 -9.92 0.56
CA ARG A 92 2.17 -10.81 1.16
C ARG A 92 3.04 -10.11 2.20
N TYR A 93 3.08 -8.77 2.18
CA TYR A 93 3.85 -7.95 3.12
C TYR A 93 3.00 -7.42 4.27
N ILE A 94 1.68 -7.68 4.27
CA ILE A 94 0.76 -7.26 5.33
C ILE A 94 0.65 -8.41 6.33
N ASP A 95 1.46 -8.33 7.39
CA ASP A 95 1.52 -9.30 8.49
C ASP A 95 0.77 -8.85 9.76
N GLY A 96 0.19 -7.65 9.75
CA GLY A 96 -0.48 -7.05 10.90
C GLY A 96 0.45 -6.40 11.91
N ALA A 97 1.76 -6.40 11.68
CA ALA A 97 2.77 -5.74 12.51
C ALA A 97 3.54 -4.64 11.75
N SER A 98 3.68 -4.79 10.44
CA SER A 98 4.38 -3.85 9.56
C SER A 98 3.59 -2.56 9.36
N THR A 99 4.30 -1.42 9.40
CA THR A 99 3.72 -0.12 9.05
C THR A 99 3.56 0.02 7.54
N PHE A 100 2.73 0.98 7.09
CA PHE A 100 2.64 1.28 5.67
C PHE A 100 3.98 1.72 5.09
N ASP A 101 4.84 2.42 5.84
CA ASP A 101 6.19 2.76 5.38
C ASP A 101 7.06 1.52 5.16
N ASP A 102 7.03 0.56 6.09
CA ASP A 102 7.79 -0.70 5.96
C ASP A 102 7.35 -1.46 4.71
N ILE A 103 6.05 -1.58 4.48
CA ILE A 103 5.49 -2.25 3.31
C ILE A 103 5.92 -1.54 2.01
N ILE A 104 5.95 -0.21 2.01
CA ILE A 104 6.39 0.60 0.87
C ILE A 104 7.87 0.35 0.56
N GLN A 105 8.72 0.23 1.57
CA GLN A 105 10.16 0.01 1.41
C GLN A 105 10.47 -1.42 0.95
N MET A 106 9.70 -2.40 1.41
CA MET A 106 9.91 -3.82 1.07
C MET A 106 9.32 -4.24 -0.28
N CYS A 107 8.26 -3.57 -0.73
CA CYS A 107 7.53 -3.97 -1.93
C CYS A 107 8.24 -3.55 -3.24
N PRO A 108 8.46 -4.47 -4.20
CA PRO A 108 9.17 -4.19 -5.46
C PRO A 108 8.40 -3.29 -6.46
N LEU A 109 7.13 -2.99 -6.22
CA LEU A 109 6.30 -2.17 -7.14
C LEU A 109 6.71 -0.68 -7.15
N GLY A 110 7.50 -0.25 -6.17
CA GLY A 110 7.88 1.14 -5.96
C GLY A 110 6.82 1.95 -5.21
N ARG A 111 7.27 3.03 -4.57
CA ARG A 111 6.51 3.78 -3.57
C ARG A 111 5.09 4.18 -3.98
N LEU A 112 4.95 4.86 -5.12
CA LEU A 112 3.66 5.37 -5.56
C LEU A 112 2.68 4.24 -5.88
N ARG A 113 3.17 3.17 -6.53
CA ARG A 113 2.33 2.06 -6.94
C ARG A 113 1.86 1.25 -5.73
N THR A 114 2.75 0.97 -4.79
CA THR A 114 2.40 0.30 -3.52
C THR A 114 1.33 1.09 -2.77
N LEU A 115 1.48 2.43 -2.66
CA LEU A 115 0.48 3.30 -2.03
C LEU A 115 -0.89 3.27 -2.73
N GLN A 116 -0.91 3.33 -4.06
CA GLN A 116 -2.16 3.21 -4.83
C GLN A 116 -2.87 1.89 -4.53
N VAL A 117 -2.14 0.78 -4.55
CA VAL A 117 -2.69 -0.56 -4.28
C VAL A 117 -3.21 -0.65 -2.85
N LEU A 118 -2.45 -0.17 -1.86
CA LEU A 118 -2.88 -0.12 -0.47
C LEU A 118 -4.19 0.68 -0.31
N VAL A 119 -4.26 1.89 -0.89
CA VAL A 119 -5.49 2.69 -0.84
C VAL A 119 -6.65 1.93 -1.47
N GLY A 120 -6.44 1.23 -2.59
CA GLY A 120 -7.49 0.41 -3.21
C GLY A 120 -7.97 -0.73 -2.31
N LEU A 121 -7.03 -1.43 -1.67
CA LEU A 121 -7.32 -2.53 -0.73
C LEU A 121 -8.17 -2.06 0.46
N TYR A 122 -7.82 -0.95 1.11
CA TYR A 122 -8.51 -0.48 2.32
C TYR A 122 -9.76 0.36 2.06
N THR A 123 -9.85 1.02 0.91
CA THR A 123 -11.08 1.76 0.55
C THR A 123 -12.13 0.88 -0.14
N GLY A 124 -11.79 -0.37 -0.46
CA GLY A 124 -12.64 -1.27 -1.24
C GLY A 124 -12.87 -0.80 -2.68
N ARG A 125 -12.11 0.21 -3.13
CA ARG A 125 -12.18 0.75 -4.49
C ARG A 125 -11.09 0.07 -5.30
N GLU A 126 -11.46 -0.79 -6.26
CA GLU A 126 -10.49 -1.31 -7.20
C GLU A 126 -9.81 -0.14 -7.93
N VAL A 127 -8.52 0.05 -7.66
CA VAL A 127 -7.71 1.01 -8.40
C VAL A 127 -7.42 0.38 -9.75
N ALA A 128 -8.17 0.80 -10.76
CA ALA A 128 -7.90 0.42 -12.14
C ALA A 128 -6.42 0.70 -12.43
N SER A 129 -5.66 -0.33 -12.79
CA SER A 129 -4.27 -0.15 -13.18
C SER A 129 -4.26 0.59 -14.52
N PRO A 130 -3.72 1.83 -14.62
CA PRO A 130 -3.64 2.53 -15.89
C PRO A 130 -2.70 1.84 -16.88
N PHE A 131 -1.90 0.87 -16.42
CA PHE A 131 -0.98 0.07 -17.24
C PHE A 131 -1.51 -1.33 -17.56
N SER A 132 -2.65 -1.74 -17.00
CA SER A 132 -3.33 -2.93 -17.51
C SER A 132 -4.24 -2.52 -18.65
N ASP A 133 -3.71 -2.56 -19.88
CA ASP A 133 -4.49 -2.44 -21.13
C ASP A 133 -5.54 -3.54 -21.34
N ARG A 134 -5.86 -4.32 -20.30
CA ARG A 134 -7.00 -5.23 -20.34
C ARG A 134 -8.22 -4.44 -19.89
N PRO A 135 -9.18 -4.14 -20.79
CA PRO A 135 -10.49 -3.70 -20.34
C PRO A 135 -11.01 -4.79 -19.41
N SER A 136 -11.22 -4.44 -18.14
CA SER A 136 -11.97 -5.27 -17.22
C SER A 136 -13.41 -5.27 -17.73
N VAL A 137 -13.67 -6.10 -18.73
CA VAL A 137 -15.02 -6.50 -19.08
C VAL A 137 -15.45 -7.35 -17.89
N SER A 138 -16.03 -6.68 -16.91
CA SER A 138 -16.88 -7.32 -15.91
C SER A 138 -18.06 -7.90 -16.68
N PHE A 139 -17.83 -9.07 -17.28
CA PHE A 139 -18.87 -10.00 -17.68
C PHE A 139 -19.59 -10.41 -16.40
N ARG A 140 -20.46 -9.54 -15.90
CA ARG A 140 -21.75 -10.03 -15.43
C ARG A 140 -22.43 -10.49 -16.71
N PRO A 141 -22.70 -11.80 -16.87
CA PRO A 141 -23.67 -12.20 -17.88
C PRO A 141 -24.92 -11.36 -17.60
N PRO A 142 -25.47 -10.63 -18.58
CA PRO A 142 -26.85 -10.22 -18.46
C PRO A 142 -27.62 -11.52 -18.27
N LEU A 143 -28.13 -11.72 -17.06
CA LEU A 143 -29.07 -12.81 -16.82
C LEU A 143 -30.23 -12.49 -17.75
N ASP A 144 -30.40 -13.32 -18.78
CA ASP A 144 -31.41 -13.15 -19.80
C ASP A 144 -32.75 -12.81 -19.14
N THR A 145 -33.18 -11.59 -19.41
CA THR A 145 -34.51 -11.09 -19.13
C THR A 145 -35.48 -11.96 -19.91
N LEU A 146 -36.06 -12.96 -19.26
CA LEU A 146 -37.24 -13.63 -19.78
C LEU A 146 -38.37 -12.59 -19.89
N PRO A 147 -39.05 -12.46 -21.04
CA PRO A 147 -40.26 -11.67 -21.14
C PRO A 147 -41.38 -12.41 -20.43
N SER A 148 -41.65 -12.05 -19.17
CA SER A 148 -42.87 -12.46 -18.47
C SER A 148 -43.97 -11.48 -18.84
N GLU A 149 -44.78 -11.88 -19.82
CA GLU A 149 -46.00 -11.16 -20.19
C GLU A 149 -46.99 -11.06 -19.04
N ALA A 150 -47.79 -10.00 -19.13
CA ALA A 150 -48.82 -9.54 -18.23
C ALA A 150 -49.82 -10.61 -17.76
N GLY A 151 -50.21 -10.52 -16.48
CA GLY A 151 -51.41 -11.18 -16.00
C GLY A 151 -51.64 -11.01 -14.49
N ALA A 152 -52.51 -10.05 -14.16
CA ALA A 152 -53.39 -10.05 -12.98
C ALA A 152 -52.89 -9.55 -11.61
N ASP A 153 -53.59 -8.49 -11.17
CA ASP A 153 -54.22 -8.31 -9.85
C ASP A 153 -53.40 -7.73 -8.66
N PRO A 154 -53.69 -6.48 -8.20
CA PRO A 154 -53.07 -5.90 -7.03
C PRO A 154 -53.85 -6.24 -5.75
N GLY A 155 -53.50 -7.36 -5.11
CA GLY A 155 -53.87 -7.63 -3.72
C GLY A 155 -52.88 -6.98 -2.74
N PRO A 156 -53.31 -6.29 -1.67
CA PRO A 156 -52.40 -5.76 -0.65
C PRO A 156 -51.84 -6.88 0.23
N PRO A 157 -50.52 -7.05 0.35
CA PRO A 157 -49.96 -7.99 1.31
C PRO A 157 -50.08 -7.42 2.74
N THR A 158 -50.98 -8.03 3.50
CA THR A 158 -51.04 -7.97 4.97
C THR A 158 -49.77 -8.62 5.52
N MET A 159 -48.89 -7.82 6.12
CA MET A 159 -47.75 -8.35 6.88
C MET A 159 -48.24 -8.77 8.28
N PRO A 160 -48.05 -10.03 8.71
CA PRO A 160 -48.30 -10.41 10.09
C PRO A 160 -47.23 -9.79 11.01
N GLU A 161 -47.69 -9.19 12.10
CA GLU A 161 -46.88 -8.78 13.24
C GLU A 161 -45.98 -9.92 13.70
N ARG A 162 -44.67 -9.82 13.42
CA ARG A 162 -43.68 -10.74 13.98
C ARG A 162 -43.34 -10.25 15.37
N GLY A 163 -43.89 -10.96 16.35
CA GLY A 163 -43.82 -10.68 17.78
C GLY A 163 -42.42 -10.31 18.27
N LEU A 164 -42.41 -9.26 19.09
CA LEU A 164 -41.36 -8.93 20.03
C LEU A 164 -41.32 -10.03 21.11
N GLU A 165 -40.63 -11.14 20.84
CA GLU A 165 -40.22 -12.04 21.91
C GLU A 165 -39.12 -11.38 22.74
N ARG A 166 -39.61 -10.71 23.78
CA ARG A 166 -38.89 -10.20 24.93
C ARG A 166 -38.15 -11.37 25.58
N ARG A 167 -36.89 -11.57 25.20
CA ARG A 167 -35.99 -12.55 25.83
C ARG A 167 -35.80 -12.12 27.29
N SER A 168 -36.46 -12.84 28.20
CA SER A 168 -36.24 -12.73 29.64
C SER A 168 -34.75 -12.95 29.95
N PRO A 169 -34.17 -12.22 30.92
CA PRO A 169 -32.84 -12.51 31.42
C PRO A 169 -32.87 -13.84 32.18
N GLU A 170 -32.46 -14.91 31.52
CA GLU A 170 -32.21 -16.19 32.17
C GLU A 170 -30.98 -16.04 33.07
N ALA A 171 -31.21 -16.18 34.38
CA ALA A 171 -30.17 -16.15 35.39
C ALA A 171 -29.15 -17.27 35.10
N PRO A 172 -27.83 -17.00 35.19
CA PRO A 172 -26.82 -18.00 34.92
C PRO A 172 -26.93 -19.16 35.93
N PRO A 173 -27.07 -20.42 35.48
CA PRO A 173 -26.96 -21.56 36.37
C PRO A 173 -25.53 -21.63 36.92
N ALA A 174 -25.45 -21.88 38.22
CA ALA A 174 -24.23 -22.02 38.97
C ALA A 174 -23.24 -23.01 38.33
N SER A 175 -22.03 -22.51 38.10
CA SER A 175 -20.76 -23.19 38.37
C SER A 175 -20.67 -24.66 37.95
N ALA A 176 -20.69 -24.93 36.65
CA ALA A 176 -19.95 -26.07 36.12
C ALA A 176 -18.50 -25.63 35.85
N PRO A 177 -17.46 -26.37 36.29
CA PRO A 177 -16.07 -26.04 35.98
C PRO A 177 -15.86 -26.16 34.47
N VAL A 178 -15.75 -25.02 33.79
CA VAL A 178 -15.36 -24.94 32.38
C VAL A 178 -13.95 -25.52 32.27
N PRO A 179 -13.71 -26.58 31.46
CA PRO A 179 -12.36 -27.07 31.23
C PRO A 179 -11.51 -25.93 30.66
N PRO A 180 -10.26 -25.72 31.13
CA PRO A 180 -9.44 -24.59 30.71
C PRO A 180 -9.32 -24.60 29.19
N ALA A 181 -9.84 -23.53 28.58
CA ALA A 181 -9.73 -23.27 27.16
C ALA A 181 -8.28 -23.49 26.73
N SER A 182 -8.13 -24.32 25.70
CA SER A 182 -6.87 -24.70 25.06
C SER A 182 -5.88 -23.54 25.10
N ALA A 183 -4.82 -23.70 25.90
CA ALA A 183 -3.75 -22.72 25.99
C ALA A 183 -3.28 -22.38 24.57
N PRO A 184 -3.15 -21.09 24.21
CA PRO A 184 -2.68 -20.71 22.88
C PRO A 184 -1.34 -21.41 22.65
N PHE A 185 -1.29 -22.22 21.59
CA PHE A 185 -0.10 -22.95 21.19
C PHE A 185 0.91 -21.91 20.68
N THR A 186 1.65 -21.29 21.59
CA THR A 186 2.81 -20.50 21.23
C THR A 186 3.92 -21.50 20.92
N PRO A 187 4.33 -21.66 19.65
CA PRO A 187 5.48 -22.48 19.34
C PRO A 187 6.65 -21.91 20.16
N ARG A 188 7.20 -22.74 21.05
CA ARG A 188 8.41 -22.38 21.80
C ARG A 188 9.53 -22.29 20.80
N VAL A 189 9.80 -21.08 20.32
CA VAL A 189 10.97 -20.78 19.53
C VAL A 189 12.15 -20.94 20.48
N TYR A 190 12.92 -22.01 20.30
CA TYR A 190 14.16 -22.21 21.03
C TYR A 190 15.16 -21.18 20.52
N GLU A 191 15.35 -20.12 21.28
CA GLU A 191 16.36 -19.11 21.00
C GLU A 191 17.74 -19.72 21.21
N THR A 192 18.56 -19.71 20.18
CA THR A 192 19.95 -20.15 20.28
C THR A 192 20.77 -19.09 21.02
N GLU A 193 21.91 -19.47 21.60
CA GLU A 193 22.84 -18.51 22.23
C GLU A 193 23.33 -17.45 21.21
N GLU A 194 23.47 -17.83 19.94
CA GLU A 194 23.80 -16.92 18.85
C GLU A 194 22.71 -15.84 18.66
N ASP A 195 21.43 -16.20 18.79
CA ASP A 195 20.31 -15.24 18.71
C ASP A 195 20.31 -14.23 19.86
N ARG A 196 20.82 -14.64 21.03
CA ARG A 196 20.92 -13.77 22.21
C ARG A 196 22.07 -12.78 22.03
N LEU A 197 23.25 -13.26 21.63
CA LEU A 197 24.41 -12.42 21.32
C LEU A 197 24.12 -11.43 20.19
N TYR A 198 23.43 -11.88 19.14
CA TYR A 198 23.01 -11.02 18.04
C TYR A 198 22.08 -9.91 18.54
N ARG A 199 21.05 -10.24 19.33
CA ARG A 199 20.12 -9.23 19.88
C ARG A 199 20.81 -8.24 20.80
N GLU A 200 21.74 -8.70 21.64
CA GLU A 200 22.50 -7.81 22.51
C GLU A 200 23.38 -6.84 21.71
N ALA A 201 24.12 -7.34 20.72
CA ALA A 201 24.93 -6.51 19.83
C ALA A 201 24.08 -5.51 19.04
N PHE A 202 22.93 -5.95 18.54
CA PHE A 202 22.01 -5.09 17.78
C PHE A 202 21.41 -3.98 18.67
N ALA A 203 21.02 -4.32 19.90
CA ALA A 203 20.53 -3.36 20.89
C ALA A 203 21.63 -2.35 21.27
N ARG A 204 22.87 -2.81 21.45
CA ARG A 204 24.04 -1.96 21.73
C ARG A 204 24.32 -0.99 20.59
N GLY A 205 24.29 -1.46 19.34
CA GLY A 205 24.47 -0.61 18.16
C GLY A 205 23.38 0.44 18.02
N THR A 206 22.13 0.06 18.27
CA THR A 206 20.99 0.98 18.24
C THR A 206 21.09 2.05 19.33
N ALA A 207 21.44 1.66 20.56
CA ALA A 207 21.65 2.60 21.67
C ALA A 207 22.80 3.57 21.41
N ALA A 208 23.93 3.09 20.88
CA ALA A 208 25.06 3.93 20.49
C ALA A 208 24.69 4.92 19.38
N PHE A 209 23.92 4.47 18.37
CA PHE A 209 23.45 5.31 17.28
C PHE A 209 22.54 6.44 17.77
N VAL A 210 21.56 6.13 18.63
CA VAL A 210 20.66 7.15 19.23
C VAL A 210 21.43 8.18 20.04
N GLN A 211 22.51 7.77 20.71
CA GLN A 211 23.39 8.65 21.47
C GLN A 211 24.45 9.37 20.62
N ARG A 212 24.38 9.25 19.28
CA ARG A 212 25.35 9.81 18.32
C ARG A 212 26.80 9.36 18.54
N ARG A 213 26.99 8.20 19.18
CA ARG A 213 28.29 7.54 19.34
C ARG A 213 28.53 6.65 18.13
N TYR A 214 28.79 7.26 16.98
CA TYR A 214 28.76 6.55 15.69
C TYR A 214 29.84 5.48 15.56
N ASP A 215 31.06 5.69 16.08
CA ASP A 215 32.12 4.67 16.05
C ASP A 215 31.70 3.39 16.78
N ALA A 216 31.12 3.53 17.98
CA ALA A 216 30.60 2.40 18.76
C ALA A 216 29.39 1.74 18.09
N ALA A 217 28.57 2.51 17.36
CA ALA A 217 27.47 1.97 16.59
C ALA A 217 27.95 1.14 15.40
N VAL A 218 28.97 1.63 14.66
CA VAL A 218 29.59 0.87 13.55
C VAL A 218 30.13 -0.45 14.06
N GLU A 219 30.92 -0.45 15.13
CA GLU A 219 31.52 -1.67 15.69
C GLU A 219 30.44 -2.71 16.07
N ALA A 220 29.38 -2.28 16.74
CA ALA A 220 28.29 -3.14 17.17
C ALA A 220 27.50 -3.73 15.99
N PHE A 221 27.21 -2.93 14.94
CA PHE A 221 26.52 -3.45 13.76
C PHE A 221 27.42 -4.31 12.86
N GLU A 222 28.74 -4.08 12.83
CA GLU A 222 29.69 -4.98 12.17
C GLU A 222 29.81 -6.32 12.90
N ALA A 223 29.70 -6.34 14.24
CA ALA A 223 29.57 -7.59 14.99
C ALA A 223 28.28 -8.35 14.60
N CYS A 224 27.16 -7.65 14.42
CA CYS A 224 25.91 -8.25 13.91
C CYS A 224 26.09 -8.87 12.52
N ALA A 225 26.75 -8.15 11.61
CA ALA A 225 27.00 -8.62 10.24
C ALA A 225 27.95 -9.83 10.19
N ARG A 226 28.88 -9.95 11.15
CA ARG A 226 29.75 -11.14 11.29
C ARG A 226 28.98 -12.37 11.80
N MET A 227 28.06 -12.17 12.76
CA MET A 227 27.22 -13.26 13.29
C MET A 227 26.21 -13.75 12.25
N ARG A 228 25.56 -12.84 11.51
CA ARG A 228 24.56 -13.20 10.49
C ARG A 228 24.88 -12.55 9.14
N PRO A 229 25.77 -13.16 8.33
CA PRO A 229 26.06 -12.68 6.99
C PRO A 229 24.79 -12.65 6.14
N GLY A 230 24.46 -11.49 5.56
CA GLY A 230 23.26 -11.31 4.74
C GLY A 230 22.02 -10.82 5.48
N ASP A 231 22.10 -10.58 6.79
CA ASP A 231 21.02 -9.91 7.50
C ASP A 231 20.81 -8.47 7.01
N THR A 232 19.59 -8.17 6.55
CA THR A 232 19.27 -6.89 5.93
C THR A 232 19.21 -5.76 6.96
N ALA A 233 18.72 -6.04 8.18
CA ALA A 233 18.53 -5.05 9.22
C ALA A 233 19.87 -4.42 9.65
N SER A 234 20.87 -5.24 9.98
CA SER A 234 22.22 -4.77 10.35
C SER A 234 22.90 -4.02 9.20
N SER A 235 22.74 -4.47 7.95
CA SER A 235 23.32 -3.81 6.77
C SER A 235 22.71 -2.43 6.48
N VAL A 236 21.41 -2.25 6.73
CA VAL A 236 20.71 -0.96 6.61
C VAL A 236 21.22 0.01 7.67
N MET A 237 21.33 -0.45 8.92
CA MET A 237 21.83 0.37 10.02
C MET A 237 23.29 0.79 9.81
N LEU A 238 24.16 -0.11 9.33
CA LEU A 238 25.54 0.24 8.97
C LEU A 238 25.63 1.35 7.92
N ARG A 239 24.84 1.25 6.85
CA ARG A 239 24.80 2.28 5.80
C ARG A 239 24.32 3.63 6.34
N ARG A 240 23.36 3.61 7.26
CA ARG A 240 22.85 4.82 7.92
C ARG A 240 23.90 5.47 8.81
N VAL A 241 24.52 4.70 9.70
CA VAL A 241 25.57 5.20 10.62
C VAL A 241 26.75 5.79 9.82
N ARG A 242 27.20 5.11 8.76
CA ARG A 242 28.31 5.59 7.92
C ARG A 242 27.96 6.89 7.19
N ARG A 243 26.71 7.07 6.77
CA ARG A 243 26.24 8.33 6.18
C ARG A 243 26.30 9.47 7.20
N ASP A 244 25.82 9.23 8.41
CA ASP A 244 25.76 10.25 9.46
C ASP A 244 27.13 10.57 10.09
N THR A 245 28.15 9.73 9.87
CA THR A 245 29.54 9.97 10.30
C THR A 245 30.33 10.82 9.29
N GLY A 246 29.97 10.76 8.00
CA GLY A 246 30.71 11.42 6.92
C GLY A 246 30.11 12.74 6.41
N GLY A 247 29.01 13.21 7.02
CA GLY A 247 28.36 14.49 6.71
C GLY A 247 28.58 15.51 7.80
#